data_AF-A0A291PGV4-F1
#
_entry.id   AF-A0A291PGV4-F1
#
_cell.length_a   1.000
_cell.length_b   1.000
_cell.length_c   1.000
_cell.angle_alpha   90.00
_cell.angle_beta   90.00
_cell.angle_gamma   90.00
#
_symmetry.space_group_name_H-M   'P 1'
#
loop_
_entity.id
_entity.type
_entity.pdbx_description
1 polymer ?
#
loop_
_entity_poly.entity_id
_entity_poly.type
_entity_poly.pdbx_seq_one_letter_code
_entity_poly.pdbx_strand_id
1 'polypeptide(L)'
;MDNVLLDGYSFCGRLNAAIRAHRSAVRFALAHNLDEQRVRDAAAGKSVHTDVANALGLFKVWRYPLLSDPSVLATPKQIQEKLNTFIRSCGTQSVAAHKIGVSKQHLSNIQNTARGFGETCLRYFGYGKPVARYVPMDA
;
A
#
# COMPACT_ATOMS: atom_id res chain seq x y z
N MET A 1 -16.42 8.26 10.74
CA MET A 1 -16.71 7.49 9.52
C MET A 1 -15.62 6.45 9.41
N ASP A 2 -15.96 5.16 9.42
CA ASP A 2 -14.96 4.12 9.21
C ASP A 2 -14.39 4.32 7.80
N ASN A 3 -13.11 4.69 7.72
CA ASN A 3 -12.40 4.83 6.46
C ASN A 3 -12.33 3.45 5.81
N VAL A 4 -13.32 3.14 4.96
CA VAL A 4 -13.48 1.84 4.32
C VAL A 4 -12.23 1.57 3.48
N LEU A 5 -11.42 0.65 3.97
CA LEU A 5 -10.18 0.26 3.34
C LEU A 5 -10.47 -0.85 2.33
N LEU A 6 -10.64 -0.46 1.07
CA LEU A 6 -11.02 -1.39 0.00
C LEU A 6 -9.84 -2.26 -0.41
N ASP A 7 -10.10 -3.54 -0.60
CA ASP A 7 -9.17 -4.46 -1.25
C ASP A 7 -9.26 -4.38 -2.79
N GLY A 8 -8.40 -5.14 -3.47
CA GLY A 8 -8.36 -5.15 -4.94
C GLY A 8 -9.66 -5.66 -5.57
N TYR A 9 -10.32 -6.62 -4.94
CA TYR A 9 -11.58 -7.17 -5.45
C TYR A 9 -12.71 -6.12 -5.38
N SER A 10 -12.84 -5.47 -4.23
CA SER A 10 -13.81 -4.39 -4.00
C SER A 10 -13.55 -3.20 -4.92
N PHE A 11 -12.28 -2.86 -5.16
CA PHE A 11 -11.88 -1.87 -6.15
C PHE A 11 -12.37 -2.24 -7.56
N CYS A 12 -12.06 -3.45 -8.04
CA CYS A 12 -12.50 -3.91 -9.36
C CYS A 12 -14.03 -3.92 -9.47
N GLY A 13 -14.74 -4.31 -8.42
CA GLY A 13 -16.20 -4.24 -8.36
C GLY A 13 -16.73 -2.81 -8.57
N ARG A 14 -16.16 -1.82 -7.87
CA ARG A 14 -16.51 -0.40 -8.04
C ARG A 14 -16.17 0.12 -9.44
N LEU A 15 -14.99 -0.21 -9.96
CA LEU A 15 -14.59 0.19 -11.30
C LEU A 15 -15.54 -0.37 -12.37
N ASN A 16 -15.89 -1.65 -12.27
CA ASN A 16 -16.83 -2.28 -13.20
C ASN A 16 -18.23 -1.65 -13.12
N ALA A 17 -18.69 -1.27 -11.93
CA ALA A 17 -19.95 -0.53 -11.78
C ALA A 17 -19.89 0.86 -12.44
N ALA A 18 -18.80 1.60 -12.24
CA ALA A 18 -18.59 2.91 -12.87
C ALA A 18 -18.50 2.83 -14.40
N ILE A 19 -17.83 1.80 -14.92
CA ILE A 19 -17.77 1.49 -16.36
C ILE A 19 -19.17 1.23 -16.92
N ARG A 20 -20.00 0.45 -16.22
CA ARG A 20 -21.40 0.20 -16.63
C ARG A 20 -22.24 1.48 -16.65
N ALA A 21 -22.06 2.36 -15.68
CA ALA A 21 -22.75 3.66 -15.65
C ALA A 21 -22.37 4.54 -16.87
N HIS A 22 -21.12 4.45 -17.32
CA HIS A 22 -20.64 5.10 -18.54
C HIS A 22 -20.92 4.31 -19.84
N ARG A 23 -21.60 3.15 -19.73
CA ARG A 23 -21.93 2.19 -20.80
C ARG A 23 -20.75 1.44 -21.42
N SER A 24 -19.51 1.94 -21.31
CA SER A 24 -18.32 1.22 -21.77
C SER A 24 -17.02 1.72 -21.11
N ALA A 25 -15.98 0.89 -21.14
CA ALA A 25 -14.65 1.25 -20.64
C ALA A 25 -14.03 2.41 -21.43
N VAL A 26 -14.24 2.44 -22.76
CA VAL A 26 -13.85 3.56 -23.64
C VAL A 26 -14.44 4.88 -23.15
N ARG A 27 -15.74 4.91 -22.89
CA ARG A 27 -16.44 6.14 -22.49
C ARG A 27 -16.05 6.61 -21.11
N PHE A 28 -15.84 5.68 -20.18
CA PHE A 28 -15.26 5.99 -18.87
C PHE A 28 -13.86 6.59 -19.02
N ALA A 29 -12.99 5.95 -19.81
CA ALA A 29 -11.63 6.43 -20.04
C ALA A 29 -11.62 7.84 -20.63
N LEU A 30 -12.43 8.11 -21.65
CA LEU A 30 -12.58 9.43 -22.25
C LEU A 30 -13.09 10.49 -21.26
N ALA A 31 -14.11 10.15 -20.45
CA ALA A 31 -14.68 11.08 -19.46
C ALA A 31 -13.67 11.50 -18.38
N HIS A 32 -12.69 10.65 -18.10
CA HIS A 32 -11.65 10.88 -17.09
C HIS A 32 -10.27 11.16 -17.68
N ASN A 33 -10.15 11.33 -19.01
CA ASN A 33 -8.89 11.53 -19.73
C ASN A 33 -7.83 10.46 -19.40
N LEU A 34 -8.25 9.19 -19.40
CA LEU A 34 -7.41 8.02 -19.13
C LEU A 34 -7.14 7.21 -20.40
N ASP A 35 -6.07 6.42 -20.35
CA ASP A 35 -5.82 5.37 -21.33
C ASP A 35 -6.81 4.20 -21.12
N GLU A 36 -7.47 3.77 -22.20
CA GLU A 36 -8.47 2.70 -22.13
C GLU A 36 -7.86 1.36 -21.66
N GLN A 37 -6.65 1.03 -22.11
CA GLN A 37 -6.02 -0.23 -21.76
C GLN A 37 -5.72 -0.27 -20.25
N ARG A 38 -5.32 0.85 -19.65
CA ARG A 38 -5.17 0.95 -18.17
C ARG A 38 -6.49 0.69 -17.44
N VAL A 39 -7.61 1.21 -17.96
CA VAL A 39 -8.95 0.97 -17.37
C VAL A 39 -9.32 -0.51 -17.48
N ARG A 40 -9.06 -1.14 -18.64
CA ARG A 40 -9.33 -2.58 -18.86
C ARG A 40 -8.46 -3.47 -17.97
N ASP A 41 -7.17 -3.18 -17.86
CA ASP A 41 -6.24 -3.96 -17.03
C ASP A 41 -6.58 -3.84 -15.54
N ALA A 42 -7.00 -2.65 -15.09
CA ALA A 42 -7.49 -2.43 -13.75
C ALA A 42 -8.81 -3.16 -13.49
N ALA A 43 -9.77 -3.13 -14.42
CA ALA A 43 -11.05 -3.83 -14.30
C ALA A 43 -10.87 -5.36 -14.27
N ALA A 44 -9.86 -5.87 -14.96
CA ALA A 44 -9.46 -7.27 -14.96
C ALA A 44 -8.58 -7.66 -13.75
N GLY A 45 -8.22 -6.71 -12.88
CA GLY A 45 -7.38 -6.95 -11.71
C GLY A 45 -5.91 -7.26 -12.02
N LYS A 46 -5.42 -6.98 -13.24
CA LYS A 46 -4.03 -7.23 -13.65
C LYS A 46 -3.07 -6.20 -13.08
N SER A 47 -3.39 -4.92 -13.24
CA SER A 47 -2.60 -3.80 -12.75
C SER A 47 -3.53 -2.63 -12.42
N VAL A 48 -3.31 -1.99 -11.28
CA VAL A 48 -4.07 -0.78 -10.91
C VAL A 48 -3.13 0.41 -10.89
N HIS A 49 -3.32 1.27 -11.89
CA HIS A 49 -2.65 2.55 -12.02
C HIS A 49 -3.33 3.61 -11.15
N THR A 50 -2.55 4.55 -10.63
CA THR A 50 -3.01 5.57 -9.67
C THR A 50 -4.07 6.50 -10.27
N ASP A 51 -3.93 6.83 -11.55
CA ASP A 51 -4.89 7.65 -12.32
C ASP A 51 -6.28 7.01 -12.39
N VAL A 52 -6.36 5.69 -12.62
CA VAL A 52 -7.63 4.93 -12.61
C VAL A 52 -8.26 4.93 -11.23
N ALA A 53 -7.46 4.79 -10.17
CA ALA A 53 -7.98 4.89 -8.79
C ALA A 53 -8.51 6.29 -8.49
N ASN A 54 -7.77 7.33 -8.90
CA ASN A 54 -8.16 8.72 -8.70
C ASN A 54 -9.46 9.07 -9.44
N ALA A 55 -9.70 8.51 -10.63
CA ALA A 55 -10.95 8.69 -11.36
C ALA A 55 -12.19 8.15 -10.61
N LEU A 56 -12.00 7.21 -9.68
CA LEU A 56 -13.05 6.71 -8.78
C LEU A 56 -13.13 7.48 -7.45
N GLY A 57 -12.37 8.57 -7.29
CA GLY A 57 -12.23 9.27 -6.01
C GLY A 57 -11.51 8.44 -4.95
N LEU A 58 -10.63 7.52 -5.37
CA LEU A 58 -9.89 6.62 -4.49
C LEU A 58 -8.39 6.88 -4.57
N PHE A 59 -7.71 6.84 -3.43
CA PHE A 59 -6.26 6.88 -3.34
C PHE A 59 -5.68 5.49 -3.01
N LYS A 60 -4.65 5.08 -3.74
CA LYS A 60 -3.93 3.83 -3.49
C LYS A 60 -2.96 4.00 -2.32
N VAL A 61 -3.16 3.20 -1.28
CA VAL A 61 -2.28 3.16 -0.10
C VAL A 61 -1.67 1.78 0.07
N TRP A 62 -0.44 1.74 0.57
CA TRP A 62 0.21 0.50 0.97
C TRP A 62 -0.11 0.17 2.42
N ARG A 63 -0.43 -1.09 2.66
CA ARG A 63 -0.68 -1.65 3.99
C ARG A 63 0.12 -2.92 4.19
N TYR A 64 0.53 -3.18 5.42
CA TYR A 64 1.39 -4.30 5.75
C TYR A 64 0.62 -5.24 6.68
N PRO A 65 0.25 -6.45 6.21
CA PRO A 65 -0.49 -7.39 7.04
C PRO A 65 0.41 -7.91 8.15
N LEU A 66 -0.15 -8.10 9.34
CA LEU A 66 0.53 -8.84 10.40
C LEU A 66 0.55 -10.34 10.05
N LEU A 67 1.69 -10.99 10.21
CA LEU A 67 1.85 -12.41 9.87
C LEU A 67 1.02 -13.33 10.77
N SER A 68 0.82 -12.95 12.03
CA SER A 68 -0.03 -13.69 12.98
C SER A 68 -1.53 -13.46 12.74
N ASP A 69 -1.90 -12.32 12.17
CA ASP A 69 -3.28 -11.97 11.85
C ASP A 69 -3.33 -11.06 10.60
N PRO A 70 -3.52 -11.63 9.41
CA PRO A 70 -3.54 -10.88 8.16
C PRO A 70 -4.66 -9.83 8.04
N SER A 71 -5.66 -9.86 8.94
CA SER A 71 -6.71 -8.83 8.98
C SER A 71 -6.19 -7.50 9.52
N VAL A 72 -5.13 -7.53 10.34
CA VAL A 72 -4.48 -6.34 10.88
C VAL A 72 -3.56 -5.74 9.83
N LEU A 73 -3.95 -4.57 9.31
CA LEU A 73 -3.26 -3.89 8.22
C LEU A 73 -2.52 -2.65 8.73
N ALA A 74 -1.23 -2.79 9.00
CA ALA A 74 -0.41 -1.70 9.50
C ALA A 74 -0.10 -0.65 8.42
N THR A 75 -0.05 0.61 8.83
CA THR A 75 0.41 1.73 8.01
C THR A 75 1.95 1.79 7.97
N PRO A 76 2.55 2.39 6.93
CA PRO A 76 3.99 2.67 6.91
C PRO A 76 4.45 3.44 8.16
N LYS A 77 3.63 4.39 8.64
CA LYS A 77 3.91 5.19 9.84
C LYS A 77 4.02 4.32 11.09
N GLN A 78 3.08 3.40 11.31
CA GLN A 78 3.12 2.48 12.46
C GLN A 78 4.35 1.58 12.44
N ILE A 79 4.76 1.09 11.26
CA ILE A 79 5.99 0.28 11.15
C ILE A 79 7.21 1.14 11.46
N GLN A 80 7.26 2.38 10.96
CA GLN A 80 8.35 3.30 11.24
C GLN A 80 8.44 3.66 12.74
N GLU A 81 7.31 3.86 13.40
CA GLU A 81 7.24 4.11 14.84
C GLU A 81 7.74 2.91 15.65
N LYS A 82 7.33 1.70 15.28
CA LYS A 82 7.80 0.44 15.90
C LYS A 82 9.31 0.27 15.71
N LEU A 83 9.81 0.53 14.49
CA LEU A 83 11.23 0.50 14.17
C LEU A 83 12.03 1.49 15.00
N ASN A 84 11.60 2.75 15.04
CA ASN A 84 12.27 3.80 15.80
C ASN A 84 12.29 3.49 17.30
N THR A 85 11.19 2.97 17.84
CA THR A 85 11.09 2.55 19.25
C THR A 85 12.07 1.42 19.56
N PHE A 86 12.16 0.41 18.70
CA PHE A 86 13.12 -0.68 18.83
C PHE A 86 14.58 -0.22 18.75
N ILE A 87 14.90 0.72 17.86
CA ILE A 87 16.25 1.27 17.76
C ILE A 87 16.63 2.02 19.04
N ARG A 88 15.71 2.81 19.61
CA ARG A 88 15.91 3.48 20.90
C ARG A 88 16.14 2.48 22.03
N SER A 89 15.35 1.40 22.09
CA SER A 89 15.52 0.36 23.12
C SER A 89 16.82 -0.42 23.00
N CYS A 90 17.44 -0.44 21.81
CA CYS A 90 18.75 -1.05 21.59
C CYS A 90 19.94 -0.13 21.92
N GLY A 91 19.70 1.15 22.23
CA GLY A 91 20.71 2.15 22.55
C GLY A 91 21.53 2.65 21.35
N THR A 92 21.83 1.78 20.38
CA THR A 92 22.52 2.16 19.14
C THR A 92 21.91 1.51 17.92
N GLN A 93 22.01 2.21 16.78
CA GLN A 93 21.58 1.70 15.48
C GLN A 93 22.37 0.46 15.04
N SER A 94 23.64 0.34 15.45
CA SER A 94 24.47 -0.83 15.11
C SER A 94 23.94 -2.11 15.76
N VAL A 95 23.60 -2.04 17.06
CA VAL A 95 23.02 -3.16 17.80
C VAL A 95 21.64 -3.53 17.23
N ALA A 96 20.81 -2.54 16.91
CA ALA A 96 19.50 -2.79 16.29
C ALA A 96 19.64 -3.48 14.93
N ALA A 97 20.56 -3.02 14.07
CA ALA A 97 20.81 -3.60 12.76
C ALA A 97 21.28 -5.07 12.88
N HIS A 98 22.19 -5.34 13.81
CA HIS A 98 22.65 -6.71 14.10
C HIS A 98 21.49 -7.61 14.56
N LYS A 99 20.64 -7.14 15.48
CA LYS A 99 19.48 -7.93 15.95
C LYS A 99 18.46 -8.23 14.86
N ILE A 100 18.24 -7.28 13.94
CA ILE A 100 17.34 -7.46 12.79
C ILE A 100 17.99 -8.34 11.71
N GLY A 101 19.32 -8.44 11.68
CA GLY A 101 20.06 -9.17 10.64
C GLY A 101 20.25 -8.37 9.35
N VAL A 102 20.41 -7.05 9.45
CA VAL A 102 20.66 -6.15 8.31
C VAL A 102 21.90 -5.29 8.53
N SER A 103 22.44 -4.69 7.47
CA SER A 103 23.54 -3.73 7.62
C SER A 103 23.04 -2.42 8.24
N LYS A 104 23.91 -1.74 8.99
CA LYS A 104 23.63 -0.41 9.56
C LYS A 104 23.22 0.60 8.48
N GLN A 105 23.87 0.57 7.32
CA GLN A 105 23.52 1.44 6.20
C GLN A 105 22.10 1.16 5.68
N HIS A 106 21.71 -0.11 5.59
CA HIS A 106 20.36 -0.48 5.16
C HIS A 106 19.32 0.05 6.15
N LEU A 107 19.56 -0.11 7.46
CA LEU A 107 18.69 0.41 8.50
C LEU A 107 18.57 1.95 8.46
N SER A 108 19.68 2.65 8.21
CA SER A 108 19.71 4.10 8.04
C SER A 108 18.89 4.56 6.84
N ASN A 109 19.00 3.86 5.71
CA ASN A 109 18.24 4.17 4.50
C ASN A 109 16.72 4.03 4.71
N ILE A 110 16.28 3.03 5.49
CA ILE A 110 14.87 2.87 5.86
C ILE A 110 14.42 4.03 6.74
N GLN A 111 15.18 4.39 7.78
CA GLN A 111 14.82 5.48 8.70
C GLN A 111 14.70 6.84 8.00
N ASN A 112 15.55 7.09 7.01
CA ASN A 112 15.53 8.32 6.22
C ASN A 112 14.52 8.27 5.07
N THR A 113 13.65 7.25 5.01
CA THR A 113 12.66 7.04 3.93
C THR A 113 13.25 6.98 2.51
N ALA A 114 14.58 6.87 2.39
CA ALA A 114 15.29 6.74 1.12
C ALA A 114 15.04 5.38 0.46
N ARG A 115 14.64 4.38 1.25
CA ARG A 115 14.19 3.07 0.78
C ARG A 115 12.95 2.61 1.55
N GLY A 116 12.08 1.85 0.88
CA GLY A 116 10.98 1.14 1.54
C GLY A 116 11.48 0.07 2.51
N PHE A 117 10.58 -0.43 3.37
CA PHE A 117 10.92 -1.48 4.32
C PHE A 117 11.35 -2.76 3.59
N GLY A 118 12.58 -3.22 3.83
CA GLY A 118 13.09 -4.48 3.32
C GLY A 118 12.37 -5.69 3.94
N GLU A 119 12.36 -6.82 3.23
CA GLU A 119 11.65 -8.04 3.67
C GLU A 119 12.14 -8.56 5.03
N THR A 120 13.46 -8.57 5.27
CA THR A 120 14.05 -8.98 6.56
C THR A 120 13.53 -8.13 7.72
N CYS A 121 13.46 -6.81 7.52
CA CYS A 121 12.97 -5.88 8.53
C CYS A 121 11.47 -6.12 8.81
N LEU A 122 10.66 -6.28 7.75
CA LEU A 122 9.24 -6.57 7.90
C LEU A 122 9.01 -7.87 8.66
N ARG A 123 9.67 -8.97 8.26
CA ARG A 123 9.56 -10.28 8.92
C ARG A 123 9.98 -10.22 10.39
N TYR A 124 11.05 -9.50 10.72
CA TYR A 124 11.51 -9.33 12.11
C TYR A 124 10.41 -8.72 13.00
N PHE A 125 9.66 -7.74 12.49
CA PHE A 125 8.56 -7.12 13.22
C PHE A 125 7.21 -7.84 13.09
N GLY A 126 7.20 -8.99 12.42
CA GLY A 126 6.02 -9.83 12.21
C GLY A 126 5.09 -9.33 11.10
N TYR A 127 5.59 -8.55 10.14
CA TYR A 127 4.80 -8.05 9.00
C TYR A 127 5.11 -8.80 7.71
N GLY A 128 4.08 -8.96 6.88
CA GLY A 128 4.17 -9.50 5.54
C GLY A 128 4.51 -8.44 4.49
N LYS A 129 4.49 -8.87 3.22
CA LYS A 129 4.70 -8.00 2.06
C LYS A 129 3.58 -6.96 1.95
N PRO A 130 3.88 -5.75 1.45
CA PRO A 130 2.87 -4.71 1.30
C PRO A 130 1.76 -5.16 0.34
N VAL A 131 0.52 -4.88 0.72
CA VAL A 131 -0.67 -5.06 -0.11
C VAL A 131 -1.26 -3.70 -0.47
N ALA A 132 -1.75 -3.58 -1.70
CA ALA A 132 -2.48 -2.40 -2.13
C ALA A 132 -3.87 -2.38 -1.49
N ARG A 133 -4.25 -1.21 -0.98
CA ARG A 133 -5.59 -0.89 -0.52
C ARG A 133 -6.01 0.46 -1.07
N TYR A 134 -7.31 0.72 -1.09
CA TYR A 134 -7.86 1.95 -1.64
C TYR A 134 -8.74 2.62 -0.60
N VAL A 135 -8.52 3.92 -0.41
CA VAL A 135 -9.29 4.76 0.52
C VAL A 135 -9.95 5.89 -0.26
N PRO A 136 -11.14 6.37 0.15
CA PRO A 136 -11.71 7.58 -0.42
C PRO A 136 -10.75 8.77 -0.31
N MET A 137 -10.79 9.69 -1.27
CA MET A 137 -9.99 10.91 -1.24
C MET A 137 -10.49 11.93 -0.19
N ASP A 138 -11.79 11.91 0.12
CA ASP A 138 -12.43 12.82 1.08
C ASP A 138 -12.43 12.28 2.53
N ALA A 139 -11.47 11.39 2.85
CA ALA A 139 -11.39 10.66 4.12
C ALA A 139 -10.37 11.23 5.12
#